data_AF-A0A3D2U0H5-F1
#
_entry.id   AF-A0A3D2U0H5-F1
#
_cell.length_a   1.000
_cell.length_b   1.000
_cell.length_c   1.000
_cell.angle_alpha   90.00
_cell.angle_beta   90.00
_cell.angle_gamma   90.00
#
_symmetry.space_group_name_H-M   'P 1'
#
loop_
_entity.id
_entity.type
_entity.pdbx_description
1 polymer ?
#
loop_
_entity_poly.entity_id
_entity_poly.type
_entity_poly.pdbx_seq_one_letter_code
_entity_poly.pdbx_strand_id
1 'polypeptide(L)'
;WLASRLGWPKGESPPALTAVGSEKGPSWTVTRGRLSTESGIVLPAVVVEKSTADDPQAGAPVGLVVGRSAKLISRALKECRKVVAVSPRGTGETKPGDGVLNNWGWFVGRPLAGQRAWDIARTAEWARSGSQEQKRTGIPVKIYADRDHWEAALLAAAMKPELFSGGEIRLGVASYQDLLKKPQDVGPAAVPGLLEQLDVPHLSRMAGSVKVVSPR
;
A
#
# COMPACT_ATOMS: atom_id res chain seq x y z
N TRP A 1 -1.94 -19.25 -7.04
CA TRP A 1 -2.07 -19.72 -5.65
C TRP A 1 -2.14 -18.58 -4.63
N LEU A 2 -1.16 -17.67 -4.53
CA LEU A 2 -1.19 -16.58 -3.54
C LEU A 2 -2.47 -15.72 -3.62
N ALA A 3 -2.94 -15.41 -4.83
CA ALA A 3 -4.20 -14.70 -5.08
C ALA A 3 -5.42 -15.29 -4.36
N SER A 4 -5.57 -16.62 -4.36
CA SER A 4 -6.70 -17.30 -3.72
C SER A 4 -6.58 -17.32 -2.20
N ARG A 5 -5.35 -17.25 -1.66
CA ARG A 5 -5.12 -17.17 -0.20
C ARG A 5 -5.41 -15.79 0.36
N LEU A 6 -5.18 -14.74 -0.42
CA LEU A 6 -5.43 -13.36 0.00
C LEU A 6 -6.89 -12.91 -0.14
N GLY A 7 -7.75 -13.72 -0.78
CA GLY A 7 -9.18 -13.42 -0.92
C GLY A 7 -9.46 -12.14 -1.70
N TRP A 8 -8.65 -11.86 -2.73
CA TRP A 8 -8.81 -10.68 -3.57
C TRP A 8 -10.10 -10.77 -4.42
N PRO A 9 -10.98 -9.77 -4.37
CA PRO A 9 -12.23 -9.78 -5.12
C PRO A 9 -12.00 -9.70 -6.63
N LYS A 10 -13.00 -10.14 -7.41
CA LYS A 10 -13.00 -10.05 -8.87
C LYS A 10 -14.08 -9.06 -9.32
N GLY A 11 -13.81 -8.32 -10.39
CA GLY A 11 -14.81 -7.45 -11.02
C GLY A 11 -15.07 -6.11 -10.33
N GLU A 12 -14.16 -5.66 -9.46
CA GLU A 12 -14.29 -4.35 -8.79
C GLU A 12 -14.15 -3.18 -9.77
N SER A 13 -15.03 -2.18 -9.61
CA SER A 13 -14.96 -0.92 -10.36
C SER A 13 -13.61 -0.22 -10.15
N PRO A 14 -13.08 0.51 -11.15
CA PRO A 14 -11.81 1.22 -11.04
C PRO A 14 -11.71 2.06 -9.75
N PRO A 15 -10.54 2.09 -9.09
CA PRO A 15 -10.38 2.84 -7.86
C PRO A 15 -10.54 4.34 -8.14
N ALA A 16 -11.15 5.07 -7.21
CA ALA A 16 -11.49 6.48 -7.40
C ALA A 16 -11.24 7.30 -6.13
N LEU A 17 -10.62 8.47 -6.29
CA LEU A 17 -10.41 9.43 -5.21
C LEU A 17 -11.44 10.56 -5.30
N THR A 18 -12.23 10.73 -4.25
CA THR A 18 -13.08 11.91 -4.06
C THR A 18 -12.37 12.89 -3.14
N ALA A 19 -12.05 14.09 -3.64
CA ALA A 19 -11.46 15.14 -2.83
C ALA A 19 -12.46 15.64 -1.77
N VAL A 20 -11.99 15.77 -0.53
CA VAL A 20 -12.77 16.29 0.61
C VAL A 20 -12.27 17.68 1.00
N GLY A 21 -10.99 17.97 0.76
CA GLY A 21 -10.42 19.30 0.96
C GLY A 21 -9.07 19.42 0.27
N SER A 22 -8.65 20.65 0.02
CA SER A 22 -7.34 20.95 -0.56
C SER A 22 -6.72 22.17 0.11
N GLU A 23 -5.41 22.15 0.25
CA GLU A 23 -4.61 23.22 0.81
C GLU A 23 -3.42 23.47 -0.13
N LYS A 24 -3.17 24.73 -0.47
CA LYS A 24 -2.11 25.10 -1.41
C LYS A 24 -1.09 25.98 -0.69
N GLY A 25 0.16 25.53 -0.71
CA GLY A 25 1.32 26.31 -0.29
C GLY A 25 2.10 26.89 -1.48
N PRO A 26 3.22 27.59 -1.23
CA PRO A 26 4.01 28.23 -2.28
C PRO A 26 4.55 27.25 -3.33
N SER A 27 4.95 26.05 -2.89
CA SER A 27 5.60 25.04 -3.73
C SER A 27 4.92 23.68 -3.69
N TRP A 28 3.72 23.59 -3.12
CA TRP A 28 3.00 22.32 -2.95
C TRP A 28 1.48 22.50 -2.91
N THR A 29 0.78 21.42 -3.23
CA THR A 29 -0.66 21.25 -3.01
C THR A 29 -0.87 19.96 -2.22
N VAL A 30 -1.69 20.03 -1.17
CA VAL A 30 -2.11 18.87 -0.38
C VAL A 30 -3.61 18.69 -0.56
N THR A 31 -4.01 17.57 -1.16
CA THR A 31 -5.41 17.16 -1.30
C THR A 31 -5.72 16.06 -0.30
N ARG A 32 -6.70 16.27 0.56
CA ARG A 32 -7.28 15.26 1.44
C ARG A 32 -8.50 14.65 0.74
N GLY A 33 -8.62 13.33 0.76
CA GLY A 33 -9.69 12.67 0.03
C GLY A 33 -10.06 11.30 0.55
N ARG A 34 -11.11 10.76 -0.06
CA ARG A 34 -11.67 9.43 0.18
C ARG A 34 -11.40 8.57 -1.04
N LEU A 35 -10.54 7.57 -0.89
CA LEU A 35 -10.19 6.64 -1.95
C LEU A 35 -11.05 5.38 -1.82
N SER A 36 -11.87 5.11 -2.84
CA SER A 36 -12.63 3.87 -2.95
C SER A 36 -11.76 2.80 -3.64
N THR A 37 -11.48 1.70 -2.94
CA THR A 37 -10.68 0.56 -3.44
C THR A 37 -11.50 -0.70 -3.68
N GLU A 38 -12.66 -0.80 -3.03
CA GLU A 38 -13.61 -1.91 -3.08
C GLU A 38 -14.99 -1.35 -2.73
N SER A 39 -16.07 -1.93 -3.28
CA SER A 39 -17.43 -1.52 -2.93
C SER A 39 -17.67 -1.49 -1.40
N GLY A 40 -18.13 -0.35 -0.90
CA GLY A 40 -18.38 -0.12 0.54
C GLY A 40 -17.13 0.15 1.39
N ILE A 41 -15.92 0.08 0.82
CA ILE A 41 -14.66 0.37 1.52
C ILE A 41 -14.10 1.70 1.05
N VAL A 42 -13.92 2.62 2.00
CA VAL A 42 -13.36 3.95 1.75
C VAL A 42 -12.14 4.16 2.62
N LEU A 43 -11.01 4.48 1.98
CA LEU A 43 -9.74 4.74 2.64
C LEU A 43 -9.46 6.24 2.68
N PRO A 44 -9.09 6.79 3.85
CA PRO A 44 -8.54 8.13 3.94
C PRO A 44 -7.22 8.21 3.17
N ALA A 45 -7.14 9.17 2.27
CA ALA A 45 -5.97 9.40 1.43
C ALA A 45 -5.53 10.86 1.51
N VAL A 46 -4.21 11.06 1.51
CA VAL A 46 -3.58 12.37 1.38
C VAL A 46 -2.68 12.35 0.16
N VAL A 47 -2.87 13.33 -0.71
CA VAL A 47 -2.10 13.49 -1.93
C VAL A 47 -1.29 14.77 -1.82
N VAL A 48 0.02 14.66 -1.90
CA VAL A 48 0.95 15.80 -1.87
C VAL A 48 1.60 15.93 -3.24
N GLU A 49 1.41 17.07 -3.89
CA GLU A 49 1.96 17.38 -5.20
C GLU A 49 2.87 18.60 -5.12
N LYS A 50 4.06 18.53 -5.72
CA LYS A 50 4.93 19.70 -5.86
C LYS A 50 4.45 20.61 -6.99
N SER A 51 4.53 21.91 -6.77
CA SER A 51 4.24 22.93 -7.79
C SER A 51 5.26 22.84 -8.92
N THR A 52 4.79 22.99 -10.16
CA THR A 52 5.54 22.74 -11.41
C THR A 52 6.39 23.90 -11.88
N ALA A 53 6.71 24.87 -11.02
CA ALA A 53 7.34 26.12 -11.46
C ALA A 53 8.72 25.92 -12.10
N ASP A 54 9.47 24.85 -11.77
CA ASP A 54 10.87 24.72 -12.20
C ASP A 54 11.31 23.41 -12.89
N ASP A 55 10.46 22.39 -13.12
CA ASP A 55 10.84 21.31 -14.06
C ASP A 55 9.66 20.38 -14.44
N PRO A 56 9.24 20.31 -15.71
CA PRO A 56 8.31 19.31 -16.20
C PRO A 56 9.05 18.00 -16.51
N GLN A 57 9.48 17.23 -15.51
CA GLN A 57 9.77 15.82 -15.76
C GLN A 57 8.46 15.06 -15.98
N ALA A 58 7.96 15.14 -17.21
CA ALA A 58 6.98 14.21 -17.73
C ALA A 58 7.53 12.79 -17.53
N GLY A 59 6.85 11.99 -16.70
CA GLY A 59 7.28 10.62 -16.38
C GLY A 59 7.90 10.42 -14.99
N ALA A 60 8.04 11.47 -14.16
CA ALA A 60 8.48 11.30 -12.78
C ALA A 60 7.55 10.35 -12.00
N PRO A 61 8.08 9.46 -11.15
CA PRO A 61 7.28 8.46 -10.46
C PRO A 61 6.34 9.08 -9.42
N VAL A 62 5.23 8.39 -9.15
CA VAL A 62 4.35 8.66 -7.99
C VAL A 62 4.82 7.82 -6.82
N GLY A 63 5.02 8.44 -5.67
CA GLY A 63 5.35 7.74 -4.43
C GLY A 63 4.08 7.30 -3.71
N LEU A 64 3.85 6.00 -3.58
CA LEU A 64 2.81 5.44 -2.71
C LEU A 64 3.40 5.19 -1.32
N VAL A 65 2.96 5.96 -0.33
CA VAL A 65 3.32 5.74 1.08
C VAL A 65 2.19 4.98 1.76
N VAL A 66 2.52 3.81 2.32
CA VAL A 66 1.55 3.00 3.09
C VAL A 66 1.58 3.43 4.55
N GLY A 67 0.45 3.91 5.03
CA GLY A 67 0.31 4.68 6.26
C GLY A 67 0.49 6.19 6.03
N ARG A 68 0.70 6.92 7.13
CA ARG A 68 0.87 8.39 7.13
C ARG A 68 2.15 8.83 7.82
N SER A 69 3.24 8.11 7.53
CA SER A 69 4.56 8.43 8.09
C SER A 69 5.11 9.70 7.41
N ALA A 70 5.14 10.82 8.13
CA ALA A 70 5.71 12.09 7.64
C ALA A 70 7.15 11.88 7.12
N LYS A 71 7.95 11.06 7.81
CA LYS A 71 9.30 10.68 7.40
C LYS A 71 9.34 9.99 6.04
N LEU A 72 8.43 9.04 5.78
CA LEU A 72 8.35 8.36 4.48
C LEU A 72 7.83 9.30 3.39
N ILE A 73 6.85 10.16 3.70
CA ILE A 73 6.33 11.17 2.76
C ILE A 73 7.46 12.12 2.34
N SER A 74 8.20 12.68 3.30
CA SER A 74 9.34 13.57 3.00
C SER A 74 10.42 12.87 2.19
N ARG A 75 10.67 11.58 2.44
CA ARG A 75 11.62 10.80 1.65
C ARG A 75 11.12 10.60 0.22
N ALA A 76 9.89 10.14 0.04
CA ALA A 76 9.31 9.88 -1.27
C ALA A 76 9.26 11.17 -2.11
N LEU A 77 8.97 12.32 -1.48
CA LEU A 77 9.00 13.62 -2.15
C LEU A 77 10.39 14.01 -2.68
N LYS A 78 11.50 13.39 -2.27
CA LYS A 78 12.82 13.68 -2.84
C LYS A 78 12.97 13.15 -4.28
N GLU A 79 12.26 12.09 -4.61
CA GLU A 79 12.39 11.36 -5.88
C GLU A 79 11.07 11.25 -6.66
N CYS A 80 9.95 11.66 -6.06
CA CYS A 80 8.62 11.65 -6.65
C CYS A 80 8.06 13.06 -6.74
N ARG A 81 7.38 13.36 -7.85
CA ARG A 81 6.67 14.64 -8.05
C ARG A 81 5.39 14.72 -7.22
N LYS A 82 4.76 13.55 -7.05
CA LYS A 82 3.50 13.34 -6.35
C LYS A 82 3.68 12.22 -5.36
N VAL A 83 3.15 12.40 -4.16
CA VAL A 83 3.06 11.36 -3.14
C VAL A 83 1.60 11.12 -2.78
N VAL A 84 1.20 9.87 -2.73
CA VAL A 84 -0.11 9.41 -2.28
C VAL A 84 0.13 8.62 -1.00
N ALA A 85 -0.36 9.12 0.12
CA ALA A 85 -0.32 8.43 1.41
C ALA A 85 -1.71 7.87 1.74
N VAL A 86 -1.79 6.57 2.00
CA VAL A 86 -3.05 5.88 2.30
C VAL A 86 -2.89 5.01 3.53
N SER A 87 -3.88 5.00 4.43
CA SER A 87 -3.93 4.02 5.52
C SER A 87 -4.83 2.85 5.08
N PRO A 88 -4.31 1.61 4.94
CA PRO A 88 -5.13 0.46 4.61
C PRO A 88 -6.25 0.24 5.65
N ARG A 89 -7.30 -0.49 5.28
CA ARG A 89 -8.43 -0.73 6.18
C ARG A 89 -8.01 -1.30 7.54
N GLY A 90 -8.71 -0.88 8.60
CA GLY A 90 -8.42 -1.30 9.97
C GLY A 90 -7.13 -0.68 10.53
N THR A 91 -6.65 0.43 9.96
CA THR A 91 -5.49 1.18 10.45
C THR A 91 -5.77 2.69 10.46
N GLY A 92 -5.04 3.44 11.27
CA GLY A 92 -5.18 4.90 11.36
C GLY A 92 -6.62 5.32 11.68
N GLU A 93 -7.20 6.18 10.85
CA GLU A 93 -8.58 6.66 10.97
C GLU A 93 -9.65 5.57 10.76
N THR A 94 -9.30 4.46 10.13
CA THR A 94 -10.20 3.31 9.96
C THR A 94 -9.98 2.23 11.01
N LYS A 95 -9.11 2.49 12.01
CA LYS A 95 -8.86 1.55 13.10
C LYS A 95 -10.13 1.44 13.94
N PRO A 96 -10.66 0.23 14.13
CA PRO A 96 -11.78 0.03 15.05
C PRO A 96 -11.37 0.36 16.49
N GLY A 97 -12.36 0.65 17.35
CA GLY A 97 -12.12 0.81 18.79
C GLY A 97 -11.53 -0.46 19.42
N ASP A 98 -10.92 -0.31 20.59
CA ASP A 98 -10.28 -1.42 21.30
C ASP A 98 -11.28 -2.56 21.53
N GLY A 99 -10.82 -3.81 21.35
CA GLY A 99 -11.66 -5.01 21.47
C GLY A 99 -12.41 -5.41 20.19
N VAL A 100 -12.36 -4.62 19.11
CA VAL A 100 -13.01 -4.97 17.84
C VAL A 100 -11.97 -5.25 16.76
N LEU A 101 -11.38 -6.45 16.76
CA LEU A 101 -10.74 -7.00 15.57
C LEU A 101 -11.24 -8.42 15.37
N ASN A 102 -12.35 -8.50 14.65
CA ASN A 102 -13.04 -9.75 14.43
C ASN A 102 -12.36 -10.51 13.28
N ASN A 103 -11.87 -11.72 13.56
CA ASN A 103 -11.29 -12.64 12.59
C ASN A 103 -12.31 -13.15 11.55
N TRP A 104 -13.51 -12.55 11.45
CA TRP A 104 -14.54 -12.88 10.44
C TRP A 104 -14.01 -12.97 9.02
N GLY A 105 -13.10 -12.07 8.63
CA GLY A 105 -12.48 -12.10 7.31
C GLY A 105 -11.84 -13.46 7.00
N TRP A 106 -11.24 -14.11 8.00
CA TRP A 106 -10.65 -15.44 7.87
C TRP A 106 -11.71 -16.51 7.55
N PHE A 107 -12.84 -16.52 8.28
CA PHE A 107 -13.92 -17.48 8.08
C PHE A 107 -14.57 -17.40 6.69
N VAL A 108 -14.52 -16.23 6.05
CA VAL A 108 -15.03 -16.03 4.68
C VAL A 108 -13.94 -16.06 3.61
N GLY A 109 -12.73 -16.51 3.95
CA GLY A 109 -11.62 -16.66 3.00
C GLY A 109 -10.98 -15.35 2.55
N ARG A 110 -11.20 -14.25 3.28
CA ARG A 110 -10.67 -12.90 3.03
C ARG A 110 -9.87 -12.40 4.24
N PRO A 111 -8.66 -12.93 4.47
CA PRO A 111 -7.86 -12.52 5.60
C PRO A 111 -7.49 -11.03 5.55
N LEU A 112 -7.34 -10.38 6.72
CA LEU A 112 -7.12 -8.93 6.80
C LEU A 112 -5.84 -8.48 6.08
N ALA A 113 -4.76 -9.26 6.15
CA ALA A 113 -3.54 -8.94 5.42
C ALA A 113 -3.75 -8.94 3.90
N GLY A 114 -4.56 -9.87 3.39
CA GLY A 114 -4.97 -9.92 1.98
C GLY A 114 -5.83 -8.74 1.57
N GLN A 115 -6.78 -8.33 2.41
CA GLN A 115 -7.61 -7.14 2.17
C GLN A 115 -6.78 -5.84 2.18
N ARG A 116 -5.83 -5.70 3.11
CA ARG A 116 -4.92 -4.55 3.15
C ARG A 116 -3.96 -4.53 1.95
N ALA A 117 -3.48 -5.69 1.51
CA ALA A 117 -2.69 -5.81 0.29
C ALA A 117 -3.50 -5.40 -0.95
N TRP A 118 -4.79 -5.76 -1.00
CA TRP A 118 -5.71 -5.32 -2.03
C TRP A 118 -5.84 -3.80 -2.06
N ASP A 119 -6.08 -3.17 -0.90
CA ASP A 119 -6.18 -1.71 -0.76
C ASP A 119 -4.95 -0.98 -1.32
N ILE A 120 -3.75 -1.51 -1.05
CA ILE A 120 -2.49 -0.95 -1.53
C ILE A 120 -2.37 -1.11 -3.05
N ALA A 121 -2.67 -2.30 -3.60
CA ALA A 121 -2.62 -2.55 -5.04
C ALA A 121 -3.59 -1.65 -5.82
N ARG A 122 -4.83 -1.50 -5.32
CA ARG A 122 -5.83 -0.60 -5.91
C ARG A 122 -5.45 0.86 -5.81
N THR A 123 -4.81 1.26 -4.71
CA THR A 123 -4.24 2.61 -4.61
C THR A 123 -3.13 2.85 -5.63
N ALA A 124 -2.27 1.86 -5.86
CA ALA A 124 -1.24 1.93 -6.89
C ALA A 124 -1.86 2.03 -8.29
N GLU A 125 -2.88 1.25 -8.61
CA GLU A 125 -3.61 1.34 -9.89
C GLU A 125 -4.24 2.72 -10.10
N TRP A 126 -4.87 3.29 -9.07
CA TRP A 126 -5.36 4.67 -9.12
C TRP A 126 -4.22 5.65 -9.41
N ALA A 127 -3.10 5.53 -8.69
CA ALA A 127 -1.93 6.39 -8.86
C ALA A 127 -1.30 6.28 -10.26
N ARG A 128 -1.35 5.10 -10.89
CA ARG A 128 -0.88 4.86 -12.27
C ARG A 128 -1.78 5.47 -13.33
N SER A 129 -3.09 5.60 -13.04
CA SER A 129 -4.12 5.87 -14.06
C SER A 129 -4.05 7.25 -14.73
N GLY A 130 -3.32 8.21 -14.14
CA GLY A 130 -2.88 9.47 -14.77
C GLY A 130 -3.93 10.30 -15.52
N SER A 131 -3.49 11.36 -16.21
CA SER A 131 -4.31 12.03 -17.23
C SER A 131 -4.41 11.16 -18.50
N GLN A 132 -5.35 11.45 -19.41
CA GLN A 132 -5.62 10.62 -20.61
C GLN A 132 -4.36 10.28 -21.45
N GLU A 133 -3.38 11.18 -21.50
CA GLU A 133 -2.15 11.03 -22.29
C GLU A 133 -1.13 10.06 -21.65
N GLN A 134 -1.16 9.93 -20.32
CA GLN A 134 -0.29 9.05 -19.53
C GLN A 134 -0.79 7.59 -19.48
N LYS A 135 -1.99 7.32 -19.98
CA LYS A 135 -2.62 5.99 -19.98
C LYS A 135 -1.93 4.98 -20.90
N ARG A 136 -1.12 5.42 -21.89
CA ARG A 136 -0.45 4.53 -22.85
C ARG A 136 0.75 3.76 -22.27
N THR A 137 1.46 4.32 -21.29
CA THR A 137 2.62 3.66 -20.65
C THR A 137 2.43 3.44 -19.14
N GLY A 138 1.47 4.14 -18.52
CA GLY A 138 1.22 4.13 -17.08
C GLY A 138 2.30 4.89 -16.31
N ILE A 139 1.90 5.67 -15.30
CA ILE A 139 2.87 6.40 -14.47
C ILE A 139 3.63 5.39 -13.58
N PRO A 140 4.96 5.42 -13.51
CA PRO A 140 5.70 4.54 -12.60
C PRO A 140 5.32 4.84 -11.14
N VAL A 141 4.99 3.80 -10.36
CA VAL A 141 4.71 3.94 -8.92
C VAL A 141 5.87 3.37 -8.11
N LYS A 142 6.33 4.10 -7.09
CA LYS A 142 7.30 3.62 -6.10
C LYS A 142 6.59 3.43 -4.76
N ILE A 143 6.74 2.28 -4.11
CA ILE A 143 6.08 1.98 -2.82
C ILE A 143 7.03 2.23 -1.63
N TYR A 144 6.52 2.85 -0.57
CA TYR A 144 7.24 3.07 0.68
C TYR A 144 6.40 2.61 1.86
N ALA A 145 6.94 1.68 2.64
CA ALA A 145 6.27 1.17 3.83
C ALA A 145 7.28 0.89 4.95
N ASP A 146 6.84 1.10 6.18
CA ASP A 146 7.56 0.75 7.41
C ASP A 146 6.58 0.23 8.48
N ARG A 147 7.15 -0.22 9.61
CA ARG A 147 6.43 -0.55 10.84
C ARG A 147 5.20 -1.42 10.56
N ASP A 148 4.02 -1.03 11.02
CA ASP A 148 2.81 -1.85 11.02
C ASP A 148 2.24 -2.16 9.62
N HIS A 149 2.83 -1.61 8.55
CA HIS A 149 2.34 -1.77 7.19
C HIS A 149 3.25 -2.58 6.27
N TRP A 150 4.42 -3.03 6.74
CA TRP A 150 5.39 -3.74 5.88
C TRP A 150 4.79 -5.00 5.25
N GLU A 151 3.99 -5.74 6.01
CA GLU A 151 3.43 -7.03 5.57
C GLU A 151 2.46 -6.84 4.41
N ALA A 152 1.47 -5.97 4.57
CA ALA A 152 0.49 -5.69 3.53
C ALA A 152 1.15 -5.10 2.27
N ALA A 153 2.15 -4.23 2.44
CA ALA A 153 2.90 -3.67 1.32
C ALA A 153 3.70 -4.74 0.57
N LEU A 154 4.35 -5.66 1.30
CA LEU A 154 5.11 -6.75 0.71
C LEU A 154 4.20 -7.73 -0.04
N LEU A 155 3.05 -8.09 0.54
CA LEU A 155 2.05 -8.93 -0.10
C LEU A 155 1.49 -8.28 -1.37
N ALA A 156 1.20 -6.98 -1.36
CA ALA A 156 0.76 -6.24 -2.54
C ALA A 156 1.83 -6.25 -3.64
N ALA A 157 3.08 -5.95 -3.28
CA ALA A 157 4.20 -5.95 -4.22
C ALA A 157 4.50 -7.35 -4.78
N ALA A 158 4.42 -8.40 -3.98
CA ALA A 158 4.59 -9.78 -4.42
C ALA A 158 3.46 -10.27 -5.33
N MET A 159 2.22 -9.80 -5.09
CA MET A 159 1.05 -10.17 -5.88
C MET A 159 0.95 -9.46 -7.22
N LYS A 160 1.39 -8.20 -7.24
CA LYS A 160 1.26 -7.28 -8.37
C LYS A 160 2.57 -6.52 -8.60
N PRO A 161 3.70 -7.22 -8.82
CA PRO A 161 5.00 -6.58 -8.99
C PRO A 161 5.01 -5.60 -10.17
N GLU A 162 4.19 -5.85 -11.19
CA GLU A 162 4.04 -4.99 -12.36
C GLU A 162 3.48 -3.59 -12.05
N LEU A 163 2.87 -3.40 -10.86
CA LEU A 163 2.40 -2.09 -10.41
C LEU A 163 3.53 -1.20 -9.87
N PHE A 164 4.66 -1.79 -9.48
CA PHE A 164 5.69 -1.10 -8.72
C PHE A 164 7.01 -1.05 -9.48
N SER A 165 7.43 0.16 -9.83
CA SER A 165 8.72 0.45 -10.47
C SER A 165 9.90 0.48 -9.49
N GLY A 166 9.64 0.46 -8.17
CA GLY A 166 10.65 0.48 -7.13
C GLY A 166 10.11 0.98 -5.80
N GLY A 167 10.99 1.58 -5.00
CA GLY A 167 10.69 2.08 -3.65
C GLY A 167 11.37 1.24 -2.57
N GLU A 168 10.96 1.39 -1.31
CA GLU A 168 11.55 0.69 -0.17
C GLU A 168 10.50 0.20 0.83
N ILE A 169 10.49 -1.10 1.10
CA ILE A 169 9.71 -1.72 2.18
C ILE A 169 10.68 -2.13 3.29
N ARG A 170 10.50 -1.57 4.48
CA ARG A 170 11.27 -1.92 5.68
C ARG A 170 10.52 -2.96 6.48
N LEU A 171 11.07 -4.17 6.52
CA LEU A 171 10.48 -5.32 7.19
C LEU A 171 10.54 -5.15 8.72
N GLY A 172 9.50 -5.65 9.40
CA GLY A 172 9.48 -5.78 10.86
C GLY A 172 10.09 -7.09 11.35
N VAL A 173 10.14 -8.12 10.50
CA VAL A 173 10.75 -9.43 10.79
C VAL A 173 11.50 -9.95 9.56
N ALA A 174 12.52 -10.78 9.79
CA ALA A 174 13.27 -11.42 8.69
C ALA A 174 12.51 -12.62 8.10
N SER A 175 11.70 -13.28 8.93
CA SER A 175 10.85 -14.42 8.59
C SER A 175 9.56 -14.36 9.40
N TYR A 176 8.46 -14.87 8.86
CA TYR A 176 7.24 -15.10 9.63
C TYR A 176 7.44 -16.18 10.70
N GLN A 177 8.42 -17.09 10.54
CA GLN A 177 8.77 -18.05 11.59
C GLN A 177 9.28 -17.35 12.85
N ASP A 178 9.86 -16.16 12.73
CA ASP A 178 10.28 -15.37 13.88
C ASP A 178 9.10 -14.82 14.68
N LEU A 179 7.94 -14.60 14.04
CA LEU A 179 6.71 -14.21 14.74
C LEU A 179 6.16 -15.36 15.58
N LEU A 180 6.29 -16.60 15.13
CA LEU A 180 5.84 -17.78 15.89
C LEU A 180 6.59 -17.94 17.22
N LYS A 181 7.81 -17.39 17.33
CA LYS A 181 8.60 -17.38 18.57
C LYS A 181 8.07 -16.37 19.59
N LYS A 182 7.15 -15.48 19.20
CA LYS A 182 6.52 -14.46 20.07
C LYS A 182 5.00 -14.53 19.91
N PRO A 183 4.32 -15.48 20.58
CA PRO A 183 2.89 -15.75 20.39
C PRO A 183 1.95 -14.55 20.64
N GLN A 184 2.37 -13.57 21.44
CA GLN A 184 1.64 -12.33 21.66
C GLN A 184 1.75 -11.30 20.50
N ASP A 185 2.75 -11.46 19.63
CA ASP A 185 3.04 -10.58 18.49
C ASP A 185 2.56 -11.16 17.15
N VAL A 186 2.20 -12.45 17.12
CA VAL A 186 1.42 -13.01 16.01
C VAL A 186 0.02 -12.44 16.15
N GLY A 187 -0.21 -11.29 15.52
CA GLY A 187 -1.56 -10.84 15.20
C GLY A 187 -2.35 -12.02 14.61
N PRO A 188 -3.65 -12.13 14.89
CA PRO A 188 -4.40 -13.32 14.56
C PRO A 188 -4.27 -13.65 13.07
N ALA A 189 -3.70 -14.82 12.79
CA ALA A 189 -3.70 -15.55 11.52
C ALA A 189 -3.68 -14.66 10.25
N ALA A 190 -2.53 -14.06 9.94
CA ALA A 190 -2.42 -13.07 8.87
C ALA A 190 -2.95 -13.57 7.51
N VAL A 191 -2.63 -14.80 7.09
CA VAL A 191 -3.14 -15.46 5.87
C VAL A 191 -3.06 -16.99 6.04
N PRO A 192 -4.19 -17.74 6.06
CA PRO A 192 -4.15 -19.19 6.22
C PRO A 192 -3.42 -19.91 5.07
N GLY A 193 -2.59 -20.89 5.44
CA GLY A 193 -1.78 -21.69 4.50
C GLY A 193 -0.62 -20.93 3.85
N LEU A 194 -0.37 -19.65 4.21
CA LEU A 194 0.74 -18.89 3.64
C LEU A 194 2.09 -19.51 4.00
N LEU A 195 2.31 -19.82 5.29
CA LEU A 195 3.57 -20.38 5.81
C LEU A 195 3.87 -21.80 5.33
N GLU A 196 2.88 -22.49 4.79
CA GLU A 196 3.09 -23.82 4.19
C GLU A 196 3.88 -23.73 2.89
N GLN A 197 3.90 -22.58 2.23
CA GLN A 197 4.52 -22.43 0.89
C GLN A 197 5.40 -21.20 0.74
N LEU A 198 5.16 -20.13 1.50
CA LEU A 198 5.85 -18.86 1.35
C LEU A 198 6.22 -18.27 2.71
N ASP A 199 7.35 -17.56 2.68
CA ASP A 199 7.86 -16.80 3.81
C ASP A 199 8.35 -15.43 3.31
N VAL A 200 8.72 -14.52 4.21
CA VAL A 200 9.20 -13.17 3.92
C VAL A 200 10.31 -13.15 2.85
N PRO A 201 11.34 -14.03 2.87
CA PRO A 201 12.33 -14.06 1.79
C PRO A 201 11.75 -14.45 0.42
N HIS A 202 10.74 -15.32 0.38
CA HIS A 202 10.07 -15.72 -0.85
C HIS A 202 9.26 -14.55 -1.43
N LEU A 203 8.46 -13.90 -0.59
CA LEU A 203 7.68 -12.72 -0.96
C LEU A 203 8.59 -11.57 -1.42
N SER A 204 9.75 -11.40 -0.79
CA SER A 204 10.73 -10.38 -1.17
C SER A 204 11.26 -10.59 -2.58
N ARG A 205 11.50 -11.84 -3.01
CA ARG A 205 11.89 -12.15 -4.40
C ARG A 205 10.76 -11.90 -5.39
N MET A 206 9.52 -12.13 -4.97
CA MET A 206 8.34 -11.89 -5.81
C MET A 206 8.03 -10.41 -6.00
N ALA A 207 8.48 -9.53 -5.09
CA ALA A 207 8.21 -8.09 -5.13
C ALA A 207 8.93 -7.32 -6.27
N GLY A 208 9.73 -8.00 -7.08
CA GLY A 208 10.37 -7.43 -8.27
C GLY A 208 11.35 -6.31 -7.94
N SER A 209 11.13 -5.13 -8.52
CA SER A 209 12.04 -3.98 -8.41
C SER A 209 12.00 -3.26 -7.05
N VAL A 210 11.12 -3.66 -6.14
CA VAL A 210 10.98 -3.03 -4.82
C VAL A 210 12.14 -3.43 -3.92
N LYS A 211 12.84 -2.45 -3.34
CA LYS A 211 13.90 -2.73 -2.36
C LYS A 211 13.28 -3.19 -1.05
N VAL A 212 13.54 -4.43 -0.67
CA VAL A 212 13.14 -4.96 0.64
C VAL A 212 14.32 -4.90 1.61
N VAL A 213 14.11 -4.28 2.77
CA VAL A 213 15.14 -4.08 3.79
C VAL A 213 14.76 -4.87 5.04
N SER A 214 15.56 -5.89 5.36
CA SER A 214 15.42 -6.70 6.56
C SER A 214 15.55 -5.87 7.84
N PRO A 215 14.91 -6.29 8.95
CA PRO A 215 15.16 -5.68 10.26
C PRO A 215 16.62 -5.90 10.66
N ARG A 216 17.17 -4.95 11.43
CA ARG A 216 18.49 -5.10 12.06
C ARG A 216 18.40 -5.91 13.33
#